data_AF-G5B0T6-F1
#
_entry.id   AF-G5B0T6-F1
#
_cell.length_a   1.000
_cell.length_b   1.000
_cell.length_c   1.000
_cell.angle_alpha   90.00
_cell.angle_beta   90.00
_cell.angle_gamma   90.00
#
_symmetry.space_group_name_H-M   'P 1'
#
loop_
_entity.id
_entity.type
_entity.pdbx_description
1 polymer ?
#
loop_
_entity_poly.entity_id
_entity_poly.type
_entity_poly.pdbx_seq_one_letter_code
_entity_poly.pdbx_strand_id
1 'polypeptide(L)'
;MPWATSHSGSGSGSGSGSKSSGPPPPSGSSGSEAAAGAGAAAPATQHPASGTGTVQTEAIKQILEVIDKKLRNLEKKKERMNEGERLNQDQLDAVSKCQEVTNNLEFAKELQRSFMALSQDIQKTIKKTARQEQLMREEEAQKRLKTVLELQYVLDKLGDDEVLTDLKQGLTGVPILSEEELSLLDEFYKLVDPEQDMSLRLNQQYEDDNKTKQEDSLKSPLKPESQLDLRVQELIKLICNVQTMEEMMIEMKYDTKKAPLGKLTAAQIKAGYQSLKKIEDCIRAGQHGRALLEACNEFYTRIPHDFGLRTPPLIHTEKELSDKVQLLEALGDIEIAIKLVKTELQSPEHPLDQCYRNLHCTLHPLDHESHEFTVISQYLQSTHAPTHRDYSMTLLEAFEVEKEGEKEAFREDLPNRMLLWHGSRLSNWVGILSHGLRIAPPEAPITGYMFGKGIYFADMSSKSANYCFASRVKNTGLLLLSEVALGQCNELLEANPKAEGLLQGKHSTKGLGKMAPSPAHFITLNGSTVPLGPASDTEILNPGGYTLNYNEFIVYNPNQVRMRYLLKIQFNFLQLW
;
A
#
# COMPACT_ATOMS: atom_id res chain seq x y z
N MET A 1 64.33 -18.56 11.09
CA MET A 1 65.26 -18.74 9.95
C MET A 1 64.64 -19.70 8.96
N PRO A 2 64.79 -19.50 7.63
CA PRO A 2 65.39 -18.35 6.93
C PRO A 2 64.29 -17.39 6.41
N TRP A 3 64.45 -16.06 6.45
CA TRP A 3 65.33 -15.18 5.64
C TRP A 3 64.93 -15.14 4.16
N ALA A 4 64.96 -14.04 3.41
CA ALA A 4 65.32 -12.61 3.57
C ALA A 4 64.80 -11.94 2.26
N THR A 5 64.67 -10.63 2.02
CA THR A 5 65.56 -9.45 2.09
C THR A 5 64.68 -8.29 1.57
N SER A 6 64.40 -7.19 2.28
CA SER A 6 65.22 -6.00 2.60
C SER A 6 65.56 -5.07 1.42
N HIS A 7 65.06 -3.83 1.47
CA HIS A 7 65.77 -2.52 1.42
C HIS A 7 64.77 -1.40 1.04
N SER A 8 64.38 -0.48 1.96
CA SER A 8 65.06 0.75 2.46
C SER A 8 65.31 1.79 1.36
N GLY A 9 65.04 3.09 1.49
CA GLY A 9 64.61 3.97 2.60
C GLY A 9 64.25 5.36 2.00
N SER A 10 63.43 6.17 2.69
CA SER A 10 63.85 7.38 3.48
C SER A 10 64.49 8.50 2.64
N GLY A 11 64.18 9.78 2.72
CA GLY A 11 63.35 10.69 3.53
C GLY A 11 63.27 11.99 2.71
N SER A 12 62.78 13.17 3.10
CA SER A 12 62.32 13.77 4.36
C SER A 12 62.46 15.29 4.14
N GLY A 13 61.44 16.07 4.52
CA GLY A 13 61.55 17.51 4.86
C GLY A 13 61.49 18.51 3.70
N SER A 14 61.10 19.77 3.88
CA SER A 14 60.47 20.53 4.98
C SER A 14 60.47 22.01 4.57
N GLY A 15 59.53 22.82 5.06
CA GLY A 15 59.65 24.29 5.14
C GLY A 15 58.73 25.05 4.18
N SER A 16 57.66 25.70 4.66
CA SER A 16 57.61 27.10 5.16
C SER A 16 57.85 28.12 4.04
N GLY A 17 57.03 29.13 3.74
CA GLY A 17 55.95 29.81 4.43
C GLY A 17 55.94 31.26 3.90
N SER A 18 54.92 32.03 4.29
CA SER A 18 54.80 33.50 4.19
C SER A 18 53.94 34.11 3.07
N LYS A 19 53.33 35.23 3.47
CA LYS A 19 52.11 35.92 3.04
C LYS A 19 52.41 37.07 2.06
N SER A 20 51.42 37.55 1.30
CA SER A 20 50.89 38.93 1.41
C SER A 20 50.02 39.39 0.20
N SER A 21 48.82 39.91 0.53
CA SER A 21 48.09 41.09 -0.02
C SER A 21 47.79 41.26 -1.53
N GLY A 22 46.49 41.48 -1.85
CA GLY A 22 45.93 41.99 -3.15
C GLY A 22 46.27 43.48 -3.44
N PRO A 23 45.60 44.24 -4.36
CA PRO A 23 44.20 44.20 -4.86
C PRO A 23 44.11 44.43 -6.43
N PRO A 24 43.10 45.11 -7.05
CA PRO A 24 41.74 44.66 -7.44
C PRO A 24 41.44 44.90 -8.98
N PRO A 25 40.22 45.27 -9.49
CA PRO A 25 39.70 44.80 -10.80
C PRO A 25 39.65 45.91 -11.87
N PRO A 26 38.97 45.70 -13.02
CA PRO A 26 38.10 46.78 -13.49
C PRO A 26 36.72 46.36 -14.02
N SER A 27 35.83 47.33 -13.87
CA SER A 27 34.43 47.49 -14.30
C SER A 27 34.27 48.02 -15.74
N GLY A 28 33.06 47.90 -16.30
CA GLY A 28 32.53 48.76 -17.39
C GLY A 28 31.55 48.01 -18.31
N SER A 29 30.22 48.18 -18.15
CA SER A 29 29.35 49.22 -18.76
C SER A 29 28.84 48.79 -20.15
N SER A 30 27.56 48.40 -20.28
CA SER A 30 26.40 49.24 -20.67
C SER A 30 26.15 49.29 -22.17
N GLY A 31 24.92 49.01 -22.61
CA GLY A 31 24.49 49.27 -24.00
C GLY A 31 23.19 48.58 -24.37
N SER A 32 22.07 49.22 -24.07
CA SER A 32 20.73 48.97 -24.61
C SER A 32 20.63 49.36 -26.09
N GLU A 33 19.83 48.66 -26.89
CA GLU A 33 18.94 49.30 -27.87
C GLU A 33 17.89 48.32 -28.42
N ALA A 34 16.69 48.87 -28.65
CA ALA A 34 15.47 48.21 -29.07
C ALA A 34 15.07 48.70 -30.47
N ALA A 35 14.40 47.85 -31.27
CA ALA A 35 13.39 48.18 -32.29
C ALA A 35 13.05 46.88 -33.07
N ALA A 36 11.84 46.32 -32.96
CA ALA A 36 10.61 46.66 -33.71
C ALA A 36 10.55 46.07 -35.14
N GLY A 37 9.50 45.29 -35.44
CA GLY A 37 9.19 44.88 -36.82
C GLY A 37 8.30 43.64 -37.03
N ALA A 38 6.99 43.81 -36.80
CA ALA A 38 5.81 43.16 -37.40
C ALA A 38 5.90 41.85 -38.24
N GLY A 39 4.95 40.93 -37.98
CA GLY A 39 4.00 40.50 -39.01
C GLY A 39 3.89 39.00 -39.36
N ALA A 40 2.76 38.41 -38.94
CA ALA A 40 1.92 37.43 -39.65
C ALA A 40 2.00 35.90 -39.34
N ALA A 41 0.78 35.39 -39.10
CA ALA A 41 0.24 34.04 -39.30
C ALA A 41 0.59 32.92 -38.29
N ALA A 42 -0.32 32.73 -37.32
CA ALA A 42 -0.41 31.56 -36.46
C ALA A 42 -1.20 30.41 -37.15
N PRO A 43 -0.74 29.15 -37.02
CA PRO A 43 -1.63 27.99 -37.00
C PRO A 43 -1.81 27.46 -35.58
N ALA A 44 -3.02 26.95 -35.33
CA ALA A 44 -3.57 26.54 -34.04
C ALA A 44 -2.65 25.64 -33.18
N THR A 45 -2.44 26.05 -31.93
CA THR A 45 -1.77 25.26 -30.89
C THR A 45 -2.73 24.23 -30.28
N GLN A 46 -2.46 22.95 -30.57
CA GLN A 46 -2.95 21.83 -29.77
C GLN A 46 -2.25 21.88 -28.40
N HIS A 47 -3.01 21.90 -27.30
CA HIS A 47 -2.47 21.67 -25.96
C HIS A 47 -2.10 20.18 -25.76
N PRO A 48 -0.88 19.83 -25.32
CA PRO A 48 -0.61 18.52 -24.78
C PRO A 48 -0.46 18.58 -23.26
N ALA A 49 -1.37 17.92 -22.55
CA ALA A 49 -1.13 17.46 -21.19
C ALA A 49 -0.04 16.38 -21.21
N SER A 50 1.15 16.65 -20.64
CA SER A 50 2.13 15.72 -20.05
C SER A 50 3.51 16.39 -19.95
N GLY A 51 3.77 17.09 -18.83
CA GLY A 51 4.98 17.87 -18.63
C GLY A 51 6.22 17.10 -18.13
N THR A 52 6.10 15.83 -17.74
CA THR A 52 7.23 15.11 -17.13
C THR A 52 8.06 14.29 -18.14
N GLY A 53 7.42 13.64 -19.11
CA GLY A 53 8.11 12.85 -20.14
C GLY A 53 8.81 13.68 -21.22
N THR A 54 8.26 14.85 -21.55
CA THR A 54 8.84 15.80 -22.50
C THR A 54 10.12 16.45 -21.97
N VAL A 55 10.13 16.79 -20.67
CA VAL A 55 11.28 17.41 -20.00
C VAL A 55 12.45 16.43 -19.84
N GLN A 56 12.21 15.15 -19.53
CA GLN A 56 13.26 14.13 -19.50
C GLN A 56 13.86 13.85 -20.89
N THR A 57 13.04 13.88 -21.95
CA THR A 57 13.50 13.62 -23.33
C THR A 57 14.41 14.73 -23.85
N GLU A 58 14.10 15.99 -23.52
CA GLU A 58 14.91 17.14 -23.92
C GLU A 58 16.26 17.19 -23.19
N ALA A 59 16.28 16.79 -21.90
CA ALA A 59 17.52 16.68 -21.13
C ALA A 59 18.50 15.65 -21.72
N ILE A 60 18.00 14.49 -22.15
CA ILE A 60 18.83 13.45 -22.80
C ILE A 60 19.41 13.95 -24.12
N LYS A 61 18.60 14.67 -24.92
CA LYS A 61 19.06 15.26 -26.18
C LYS A 61 20.19 16.26 -25.97
N GLN A 62 20.06 17.15 -24.98
CA GLN A 62 21.11 18.11 -24.62
C GLN A 62 22.41 17.42 -24.17
N ILE A 63 22.33 16.32 -23.42
CA ILE A 63 23.51 15.54 -23.01
C ILE A 63 24.22 14.93 -24.22
N LEU A 64 23.48 14.33 -25.15
CA LEU A 64 24.04 13.74 -26.38
C LEU A 64 24.72 14.80 -27.26
N GLU A 65 24.15 16.01 -27.35
CA GLU A 65 24.75 17.15 -28.08
C GLU A 65 26.08 17.62 -27.45
N VAL A 66 26.17 17.64 -26.12
CA VAL A 66 27.41 17.97 -25.40
C VAL A 66 28.49 16.91 -25.66
N ILE A 67 28.13 15.63 -25.69
CA ILE A 67 29.05 14.53 -25.99
C ILE A 67 29.55 14.62 -27.44
N ASP A 68 28.66 14.85 -28.41
CA ASP A 68 29.03 15.08 -29.83
C ASP A 68 30.04 16.24 -29.98
N LYS A 69 29.84 17.33 -29.24
CA LYS A 69 30.76 18.48 -29.26
C LYS A 69 32.14 18.13 -28.70
N LYS A 70 32.21 17.32 -27.64
CA LYS A 70 33.48 16.83 -27.07
C LYS A 70 34.19 15.86 -28.02
N LEU A 71 33.44 15.02 -28.73
CA LEU A 71 33.97 14.05 -29.70
C LEU A 71 34.63 14.76 -30.88
N ARG A 72 33.95 15.75 -31.48
CA ARG A 72 34.53 16.60 -32.54
C ARG A 72 35.82 17.32 -32.09
N ASN A 73 35.91 17.70 -30.82
CA ASN A 73 37.12 18.30 -30.27
C ASN A 73 38.26 17.29 -30.13
N LEU A 74 37.96 16.03 -29.82
CA LEU A 74 38.95 14.95 -29.77
C LEU A 74 39.41 14.56 -31.18
N GLU A 75 38.52 14.52 -32.17
CA GLU A 75 38.87 14.30 -33.58
C GLU A 75 39.79 15.39 -34.11
N LYS A 76 39.49 16.67 -33.84
CA LYS A 76 40.39 17.79 -34.20
C LYS A 76 41.76 17.68 -33.55
N LYS A 77 41.85 17.18 -32.30
CA LYS A 77 43.14 16.93 -31.63
C LYS A 77 43.88 15.74 -32.25
N LYS A 78 43.16 14.71 -32.70
CA LYS A 78 43.72 13.57 -33.44
C LYS A 78 44.30 14.01 -34.79
N GLU A 79 43.64 14.90 -35.51
CA GLU A 79 44.15 15.49 -36.77
C GLU A 79 45.42 16.31 -36.52
N ARG A 80 45.42 17.19 -35.51
CA ARG A 80 46.62 17.97 -35.11
C ARG A 80 47.81 17.10 -34.70
N MET A 81 47.55 15.94 -34.08
CA MET A 81 48.58 14.94 -33.79
C MET A 81 49.20 14.35 -35.07
N ASN A 82 48.37 14.08 -36.09
CA ASN A 82 48.85 13.62 -37.40
C ASN A 82 49.65 14.71 -38.15
N GLU A 83 49.43 15.98 -37.83
CA GLU A 83 50.19 17.13 -38.33
C GLU A 83 51.49 17.42 -37.54
N GLY A 84 51.82 16.61 -36.53
CA GLY A 84 53.10 16.64 -35.82
C GLY A 84 53.16 17.53 -34.56
N GLU A 85 52.03 18.01 -34.06
CA GLU A 85 51.99 18.79 -32.81
C GLU A 85 52.09 17.90 -31.55
N ARG A 86 52.80 18.38 -30.52
CA ARG A 86 52.97 17.67 -29.24
C ARG A 86 51.77 17.90 -28.32
N LEU A 87 51.02 16.82 -28.05
CA LEU A 87 49.96 16.76 -27.03
C LEU A 87 50.53 16.28 -25.68
N ASN A 88 49.85 16.60 -24.57
CA ASN A 88 50.20 16.05 -23.26
C ASN A 88 49.65 14.61 -23.08
N GLN A 89 50.09 13.89 -22.04
CA GLN A 89 49.73 12.48 -21.84
C GLN A 89 48.22 12.26 -21.74
N ASP A 90 47.52 13.09 -20.95
CA ASP A 90 46.07 13.00 -20.78
C ASP A 90 45.31 13.20 -22.11
N GLN A 91 45.82 14.04 -23.00
CA GLN A 91 45.23 14.28 -24.32
C GLN A 91 45.46 13.10 -25.27
N LEU A 92 46.63 12.46 -25.22
CA LEU A 92 46.92 11.25 -26.00
C LEU A 92 46.03 10.09 -25.55
N ASP A 93 45.89 9.89 -24.24
CA ASP A 93 45.04 8.86 -23.67
C ASP A 93 43.56 9.09 -24.04
N ALA A 94 43.09 10.34 -24.04
CA ALA A 94 41.73 10.69 -24.46
C ALA A 94 41.48 10.49 -25.96
N VAL A 95 42.47 10.79 -26.82
CA VAL A 95 42.37 10.55 -28.27
C VAL A 95 42.35 9.05 -28.58
N SER A 96 43.09 8.24 -27.83
CA SER A 96 43.14 6.78 -28.02
C SER A 96 41.78 6.09 -27.85
N LYS A 97 40.90 6.67 -27.01
CA LYS A 97 39.55 6.18 -26.72
C LYS A 97 38.44 6.79 -27.58
N CYS A 98 38.77 7.68 -28.52
CA CYS A 98 37.78 8.43 -29.30
C CYS A 98 36.78 7.52 -30.04
N GLN A 99 37.24 6.42 -30.65
CA GLN A 99 36.38 5.50 -31.40
C GLN A 99 35.37 4.77 -30.51
N GLU A 100 35.78 4.39 -29.30
CA GLU A 100 34.90 3.73 -28.32
C GLU A 100 33.76 4.67 -27.89
N VAL A 101 34.08 5.95 -27.68
CA VAL A 101 33.09 6.99 -27.36
C VAL A 101 32.11 7.20 -28.53
N THR A 102 32.58 7.15 -29.78
CA THR A 102 31.70 7.26 -30.97
C THR A 102 30.67 6.12 -31.00
N ASN A 103 31.13 4.88 -30.83
CA ASN A 103 30.26 3.71 -30.89
C ASN A 103 29.21 3.74 -29.75
N ASN A 104 29.63 4.09 -28.53
CA ASN A 104 28.72 4.22 -27.38
C ASN A 104 27.68 5.33 -27.57
N LEU A 105 28.06 6.42 -28.25
CA LEU A 105 27.16 7.53 -28.54
C LEU A 105 26.11 7.16 -29.60
N GLU A 106 26.48 6.41 -30.63
CA GLU A 106 25.53 5.88 -31.62
C GLU A 106 24.53 4.92 -30.98
N PHE A 107 25.00 4.01 -30.13
CA PHE A 107 24.14 3.12 -29.36
C PHE A 107 23.15 3.89 -28.48
N ALA A 108 23.61 4.92 -27.77
CA ALA A 108 22.75 5.76 -26.95
C ALA A 108 21.69 6.51 -27.77
N LYS A 109 22.03 6.99 -28.97
CA LYS A 109 21.09 7.64 -29.90
C LYS A 109 20.02 6.68 -30.41
N GLU A 110 20.36 5.44 -30.72
CA GLU A 110 19.40 4.41 -31.16
C GLU A 110 18.45 4.00 -30.02
N LEU A 111 18.99 3.85 -28.81
CA LEU A 111 18.21 3.56 -27.61
C LEU A 111 17.21 4.70 -27.29
N GLN A 112 17.63 5.96 -27.42
CA GLN A 112 16.75 7.12 -27.26
C GLN A 112 15.58 7.10 -28.26
N ARG A 113 15.84 6.83 -29.55
CA ARG A 113 14.78 6.73 -30.57
C ARG A 113 13.77 5.62 -30.23
N SER A 114 14.26 4.49 -29.73
CA SER A 114 13.43 3.34 -29.35
C SER A 114 12.51 3.69 -28.17
N PHE A 115 13.03 4.38 -27.16
CA PHE A 115 12.23 4.87 -26.04
C PHE A 115 11.20 5.93 -26.45
N MET A 116 11.55 6.83 -27.37
CA MET A 116 10.59 7.82 -27.89
C MET A 116 9.42 7.15 -28.63
N ALA A 117 9.69 6.16 -29.46
CA ALA A 117 8.65 5.40 -30.17
C ALA A 117 7.73 4.67 -29.17
N LEU A 118 8.32 3.97 -28.18
CA LEU A 118 7.55 3.29 -27.13
C LEU A 118 6.69 4.27 -26.32
N SER A 119 7.23 5.43 -25.96
CA SER A 119 6.48 6.46 -25.24
C SER A 119 5.28 6.97 -26.05
N GLN A 120 5.41 7.13 -27.36
CA GLN A 120 4.29 7.54 -28.23
C GLN A 120 3.21 6.46 -28.29
N ASP A 121 3.59 5.18 -28.38
CA ASP A 121 2.64 4.07 -28.43
C ASP A 121 1.92 3.88 -27.09
N ILE A 122 2.60 4.07 -25.96
CA ILE A 122 1.98 4.12 -24.64
C ILE A 122 0.96 5.27 -24.57
N GLN A 123 1.32 6.47 -25.01
CA GLN A 123 0.41 7.62 -25.02
C GLN A 123 -0.84 7.39 -25.90
N LYS A 124 -0.67 6.78 -27.08
CA LYS A 124 -1.81 6.40 -27.95
C LYS A 124 -2.70 5.37 -27.27
N THR A 125 -2.12 4.38 -26.60
CA THR A 125 -2.85 3.34 -25.88
C THR A 125 -3.65 3.94 -24.72
N ILE A 126 -3.04 4.80 -23.91
CA ILE A 126 -3.73 5.51 -22.81
C ILE A 126 -4.92 6.31 -23.33
N LYS A 127 -4.73 7.10 -24.40
CA LYS A 127 -5.83 7.88 -25.00
C LYS A 127 -6.95 7.01 -25.54
N LYS A 128 -6.62 5.87 -26.17
CA LYS A 128 -7.60 4.92 -26.70
C LYS A 128 -8.42 4.29 -25.57
N THR A 129 -7.76 3.82 -24.51
CA THR A 129 -8.43 3.22 -23.35
C THR A 129 -9.33 4.23 -22.64
N ALA A 130 -8.85 5.46 -22.39
CA ALA A 130 -9.64 6.50 -21.76
C ALA A 130 -10.91 6.85 -22.57
N ARG A 131 -10.80 6.92 -23.90
CA ARG A 131 -11.94 7.18 -24.78
C ARG A 131 -12.95 6.03 -24.75
N GLN A 132 -12.48 4.78 -24.68
CA GLN A 132 -13.34 3.60 -24.61
C GLN A 132 -14.08 3.51 -23.26
N GLU A 133 -13.41 3.83 -22.16
CA GLU A 133 -14.04 3.92 -20.83
C GLU A 133 -15.07 5.03 -20.75
N GLN A 134 -14.79 6.21 -21.33
CA GLN A 134 -15.75 7.30 -21.38
C GLN A 134 -17.01 6.89 -22.15
N LEU A 135 -16.85 6.23 -23.30
CA LEU A 135 -17.98 5.80 -24.13
C LEU A 135 -18.83 4.73 -23.42
N MET A 136 -18.20 3.80 -22.68
CA MET A 136 -18.95 2.86 -21.83
C MET A 136 -19.70 3.55 -20.68
N ARG A 137 -19.10 4.56 -20.02
CA ARG A 137 -19.81 5.34 -18.98
C ARG A 137 -21.02 6.09 -19.55
N GLU A 138 -20.87 6.70 -20.72
CA GLU A 138 -21.97 7.40 -21.39
C GLU A 138 -23.11 6.42 -21.73
N GLU A 139 -22.78 5.23 -22.24
CA GLU A 139 -23.77 4.19 -22.53
C GLU A 139 -24.49 3.67 -21.27
N GLU A 140 -23.76 3.46 -20.17
CA GLU A 140 -24.35 3.07 -18.87
C GLU A 140 -25.23 4.17 -18.29
N ALA A 141 -24.81 5.43 -18.35
CA ALA A 141 -25.60 6.58 -17.91
C ALA A 141 -26.88 6.71 -18.73
N GLN A 142 -26.81 6.51 -20.05
CA GLN A 142 -27.97 6.54 -20.93
C GLN A 142 -28.95 5.40 -20.61
N LYS A 143 -28.46 4.19 -20.31
CA LYS A 143 -29.30 3.07 -19.86
C LYS A 143 -30.01 3.39 -18.55
N ARG A 144 -29.31 3.97 -17.57
CA ARG A 144 -29.91 4.39 -16.30
C ARG A 144 -30.98 5.47 -16.50
N LEU A 145 -30.69 6.49 -17.31
CA LEU A 145 -31.63 7.55 -17.62
C LEU A 145 -32.90 6.99 -18.28
N LYS A 146 -32.75 6.06 -19.23
CA LYS A 146 -33.88 5.38 -19.86
C LYS A 146 -34.74 4.66 -18.83
N THR A 147 -34.14 3.90 -17.91
CA THR A 147 -34.87 3.21 -16.84
C THR A 147 -35.60 4.19 -15.92
N VAL A 148 -34.97 5.32 -15.57
CA VAL A 148 -35.62 6.37 -14.75
C VAL A 148 -36.83 6.96 -15.48
N LEU A 149 -36.70 7.29 -16.78
CA LEU A 149 -37.81 7.81 -17.59
C LEU A 149 -38.96 6.79 -17.73
N GLU A 150 -38.64 5.50 -17.88
CA GLU A 150 -39.65 4.43 -17.90
C GLU A 150 -40.38 4.32 -16.55
N LEU A 151 -39.66 4.42 -15.44
CA LEU A 151 -40.25 4.42 -14.10
C LEU A 151 -41.12 5.67 -13.86
N GLN A 152 -40.64 6.86 -14.25
CA GLN A 152 -41.41 8.09 -14.18
C GLN A 152 -42.72 7.96 -14.96
N TYR A 153 -42.68 7.44 -16.18
CA TYR A 153 -43.87 7.23 -17.00
C TYR A 153 -44.88 6.28 -16.34
N VAL A 154 -44.40 5.16 -15.77
CA VAL A 154 -45.27 4.21 -15.08
C VAL A 154 -45.88 4.83 -13.83
N LEU A 155 -45.11 5.55 -13.04
CA LEU A 155 -45.61 6.18 -11.82
C LEU A 155 -46.59 7.33 -12.12
N ASP A 156 -46.36 8.10 -13.17
CA ASP A 156 -47.30 9.13 -13.66
C ASP A 156 -48.66 8.52 -14.03
N LYS A 157 -48.64 7.38 -14.74
CA LYS A 157 -49.85 6.61 -15.07
C LYS A 157 -50.54 6.00 -13.84
N LEU A 158 -49.78 5.66 -12.81
CA LEU A 158 -50.33 5.15 -11.54
C LEU A 158 -50.95 6.26 -10.68
N GLY A 159 -50.53 7.52 -10.88
CA GLY A 159 -51.11 8.69 -10.22
C GLY A 159 -52.41 9.20 -10.83
N ASP A 160 -52.85 8.66 -11.97
CA ASP A 160 -54.14 9.01 -12.59
C ASP A 160 -55.31 8.63 -11.64
N ASP A 161 -56.24 9.56 -11.36
CA ASP A 161 -57.32 9.40 -10.36
C ASP A 161 -58.18 8.14 -10.57
N GLU A 162 -58.43 7.77 -11.84
CA GLU A 162 -59.18 6.56 -12.20
C GLU A 162 -58.40 5.29 -11.78
N VAL A 163 -57.08 5.27 -11.99
CA VAL A 163 -56.20 4.14 -11.65
C VAL A 163 -56.02 4.01 -10.15
N LEU A 164 -55.87 5.12 -9.42
CA LEU A 164 -55.83 5.13 -7.95
C LEU A 164 -57.15 4.63 -7.34
N THR A 165 -58.28 4.93 -7.97
CA THR A 165 -59.59 4.45 -7.51
C THR A 165 -59.71 2.94 -7.71
N ASP A 166 -59.26 2.43 -8.85
CA ASP A 166 -59.23 0.99 -9.15
C ASP A 166 -58.30 0.21 -8.21
N LEU A 167 -57.11 0.75 -7.90
CA LEU A 167 -56.15 0.18 -6.93
C LEU A 167 -56.68 0.17 -5.49
N LYS A 168 -57.58 1.09 -5.13
CA LYS A 168 -58.24 1.11 -3.80
C LYS A 168 -59.43 0.17 -3.72
N GLN A 169 -60.17 0.00 -4.81
CA GLN A 169 -61.45 -0.74 -4.82
C GLN A 169 -61.33 -2.17 -5.36
N GLY A 170 -60.19 -2.52 -5.99
CA GLY A 170 -59.96 -3.84 -6.58
C GLY A 170 -60.83 -4.11 -7.80
N LEU A 171 -61.23 -3.08 -8.52
CA LEU A 171 -61.99 -3.22 -9.75
C LEU A 171 -61.10 -3.88 -10.82
N THR A 172 -61.73 -4.60 -11.76
CA THR A 172 -61.05 -5.25 -12.91
C THR A 172 -59.87 -6.18 -12.58
N GLY A 173 -59.83 -6.79 -11.38
CA GLY A 173 -58.84 -7.83 -11.03
C GLY A 173 -57.46 -7.29 -10.64
N VAL A 174 -57.37 -5.98 -10.35
CA VAL A 174 -56.17 -5.30 -9.87
C VAL A 174 -55.97 -5.56 -8.37
N PRO A 175 -54.74 -5.75 -7.86
CA PRO A 175 -54.48 -5.89 -6.43
C PRO A 175 -54.93 -4.67 -5.63
N ILE A 176 -55.60 -4.89 -4.50
CA ILE A 176 -55.98 -3.82 -3.57
C ILE A 176 -54.73 -3.40 -2.80
N LEU A 177 -54.37 -2.12 -2.89
CA LEU A 177 -53.30 -1.52 -2.09
C LEU A 177 -53.87 -0.86 -0.82
N SER A 178 -53.17 -1.04 0.29
CA SER A 178 -53.43 -0.33 1.56
C SER A 178 -53.10 1.17 1.46
N GLU A 179 -53.64 1.96 2.40
CA GLU A 179 -53.32 3.39 2.49
C GLU A 179 -51.82 3.63 2.74
N GLU A 180 -51.18 2.74 3.51
CA GLU A 180 -49.74 2.78 3.75
C GLU A 180 -48.93 2.49 2.47
N GLU A 181 -49.35 1.53 1.64
CA GLU A 181 -48.68 1.20 0.37
C GLU A 181 -48.82 2.31 -0.67
N LEU A 182 -49.97 2.99 -0.71
CA LEU A 182 -50.18 4.16 -1.57
C LEU A 182 -49.31 5.35 -1.12
N SER A 183 -49.19 5.57 0.19
CA SER A 183 -48.28 6.59 0.73
C SER A 183 -46.81 6.31 0.38
N LEU A 184 -46.39 5.04 0.40
CA LEU A 184 -45.04 4.65 -0.02
C LEU A 184 -44.81 4.88 -1.52
N LEU A 185 -45.84 4.69 -2.35
CA LEU A 185 -45.78 4.97 -3.79
C LEU A 185 -45.63 6.47 -4.06
N ASP A 186 -46.35 7.32 -3.32
CA ASP A 186 -46.23 8.78 -3.40
C ASP A 186 -44.85 9.29 -2.94
N GLU A 187 -44.30 8.72 -1.86
CA GLU A 187 -42.94 9.02 -1.42
C GLU A 187 -41.90 8.58 -2.46
N PHE A 188 -42.10 7.40 -3.07
CA PHE A 188 -41.23 6.91 -4.13
C PHE A 188 -41.31 7.78 -5.40
N TYR A 189 -42.52 8.23 -5.78
CA TYR A 189 -42.72 9.14 -6.90
C TYR A 189 -41.94 10.45 -6.72
N LYS A 190 -41.99 11.05 -5.53
CA LYS A 190 -41.21 12.27 -5.19
C LYS A 190 -39.69 12.08 -5.25
N LEU A 191 -39.20 10.85 -5.04
CA LEU A 191 -37.77 10.53 -5.15
C LEU A 191 -37.32 10.32 -6.60
N VAL A 192 -38.24 9.88 -7.47
CA VAL A 192 -37.99 9.57 -8.88
C VAL A 192 -38.28 10.79 -9.78
N ASP A 193 -39.11 11.72 -9.33
CA ASP A 193 -39.38 13.02 -9.98
C ASP A 193 -38.91 14.17 -9.07
N PRO A 194 -37.62 14.56 -9.11
CA PRO A 194 -37.19 15.78 -8.44
C PRO A 194 -37.89 16.96 -9.11
N GLU A 195 -38.66 17.73 -8.32
CA GLU A 195 -39.37 18.93 -8.76
C GLU A 195 -38.58 19.67 -9.84
N GLN A 196 -39.25 19.84 -10.99
CA GLN A 196 -38.79 20.55 -12.16
C GLN A 196 -38.32 21.98 -11.80
N ASP A 197 -37.05 22.17 -11.47
CA ASP A 197 -36.40 23.47 -11.60
C ASP A 197 -36.12 23.71 -13.09
N MET A 198 -37.20 23.94 -13.86
CA MET A 198 -37.20 24.25 -15.30
C MET A 198 -36.57 25.62 -15.62
N SER A 199 -35.94 26.24 -14.63
CA SER A 199 -35.06 27.40 -14.74
C SER A 199 -33.70 27.04 -15.34
N LEU A 200 -33.19 25.83 -15.10
CA LEU A 200 -31.87 25.41 -15.60
C LEU A 200 -32.00 24.76 -16.97
N ARG A 201 -32.32 25.61 -17.95
CA ARG A 201 -32.33 25.30 -19.37
C ARG A 201 -31.05 24.59 -19.78
N LEU A 202 -31.28 23.40 -20.33
CA LEU A 202 -30.41 22.45 -21.03
C LEU A 202 -29.64 23.02 -22.25
N ASN A 203 -29.30 24.32 -22.27
CA ASN A 203 -28.50 24.96 -23.32
C ASN A 203 -27.43 25.94 -22.79
N GLN A 204 -27.20 26.03 -21.46
CA GLN A 204 -26.09 26.83 -20.90
C GLN A 204 -24.93 26.01 -20.31
N GLN A 205 -25.04 24.69 -20.23
CA GLN A 205 -23.97 23.82 -19.71
C GLN A 205 -22.98 23.29 -20.77
N TYR A 206 -23.04 23.77 -22.01
CA TYR A 206 -22.04 23.46 -23.04
C TYR A 206 -21.13 24.63 -23.44
N GLU A 207 -21.34 25.84 -22.91
CA GLU A 207 -20.44 26.98 -23.16
C GLU A 207 -19.82 27.63 -21.92
N ASP A 208 -20.36 27.44 -20.70
CA ASP A 208 -19.74 27.98 -19.48
C ASP A 208 -18.64 27.07 -18.89
N ASP A 209 -18.61 25.79 -19.26
CA ASP A 209 -17.62 24.84 -18.75
C ASP A 209 -16.20 25.01 -19.37
N ASN A 210 -16.09 25.88 -20.39
CA ASN A 210 -14.84 26.30 -21.03
C ASN A 210 -14.43 27.75 -20.74
N LYS A 211 -15.31 28.61 -20.21
CA LYS A 211 -14.95 29.97 -19.78
C LYS A 211 -14.63 30.06 -18.29
N THR A 212 -15.31 29.29 -17.44
CA THR A 212 -15.04 29.31 -15.99
C THR A 212 -13.74 28.56 -15.63
N LYS A 213 -13.23 27.69 -16.50
CA LYS A 213 -11.93 27.01 -16.31
C LYS A 213 -10.69 27.87 -16.66
N GLN A 214 -10.86 29.02 -17.31
CA GLN A 214 -9.72 29.89 -17.63
C GLN A 214 -9.50 30.99 -16.57
N GLU A 215 -10.54 31.45 -15.88
CA GLU A 215 -10.40 32.47 -14.82
C GLU A 215 -10.18 31.88 -13.40
N ASP A 216 -10.64 30.67 -13.09
CA ASP A 216 -10.28 30.00 -11.82
C ASP A 216 -8.87 29.40 -11.80
N SER A 217 -8.19 29.35 -12.96
CA SER A 217 -6.81 28.85 -13.05
C SER A 217 -5.75 29.83 -12.51
N LEU A 218 -6.14 31.06 -12.16
CA LEU A 218 -5.23 32.09 -11.62
C LEU A 218 -5.46 32.41 -10.14
N LYS A 219 -6.42 31.78 -9.45
CA LYS A 219 -6.56 31.84 -7.98
C LYS A 219 -7.18 30.56 -7.40
N SER A 220 -6.64 29.39 -7.74
CA SER A 220 -6.78 28.27 -6.80
C SER A 220 -5.90 28.56 -5.57
N PRO A 221 -6.38 28.38 -4.33
CA PRO A 221 -5.48 28.31 -3.20
C PRO A 221 -4.47 27.21 -3.54
N LEU A 222 -3.17 27.54 -3.51
CA LEU A 222 -2.11 26.54 -3.54
C LEU A 222 -2.54 25.41 -2.60
N LYS A 223 -2.69 24.19 -3.12
CA LYS A 223 -2.99 23.04 -2.26
C LYS A 223 -1.96 23.06 -1.13
N PRO A 224 -2.38 23.09 0.14
CA PRO A 224 -1.47 23.26 1.25
C PRO A 224 -0.40 22.18 1.18
N GLU A 225 0.88 22.54 1.32
CA GLU A 225 1.94 21.55 1.39
C GLU A 225 1.83 20.77 2.71
N SER A 226 2.04 19.45 2.63
CA SER A 226 2.09 18.60 3.82
C SER A 226 3.23 19.03 4.74
N GLN A 227 2.96 19.04 6.04
CA GLN A 227 3.93 19.39 7.08
C GLN A 227 4.67 18.15 7.63
N LEU A 228 4.31 16.95 7.16
CA LEU A 228 4.90 15.69 7.60
C LEU A 228 6.28 15.46 6.97
N ASP A 229 7.16 14.74 7.67
CA ASP A 229 8.41 14.21 7.10
C ASP A 229 8.09 13.39 5.82
N LEU A 230 8.90 13.56 4.77
CA LEU A 230 8.71 12.89 3.48
C LEU A 230 8.58 11.36 3.62
N ARG A 231 9.31 10.74 4.55
CA ARG A 231 9.23 9.30 4.84
C ARG A 231 7.87 8.91 5.39
N VAL A 232 7.28 9.75 6.23
CA VAL A 232 5.91 9.57 6.74
C VAL A 232 4.91 9.79 5.61
N GLN A 233 5.08 10.83 4.79
CA GLN A 233 4.20 11.06 3.63
C GLN A 233 4.14 9.84 2.70
N GLU A 234 5.30 9.26 2.38
CA GLU A 234 5.39 8.06 1.54
C GLU A 234 4.76 6.83 2.21
N LEU A 235 4.89 6.69 3.54
CA LEU A 235 4.22 5.64 4.29
C LEU A 235 2.69 5.80 4.26
N ILE A 236 2.18 7.01 4.53
CA ILE A 236 0.74 7.29 4.55
C ILE A 236 0.14 7.10 3.16
N LYS A 237 0.81 7.57 2.09
CA LYS A 237 0.41 7.30 0.70
C LYS A 237 0.33 5.80 0.41
N LEU A 238 1.28 5.02 0.92
CA LEU A 238 1.32 3.57 0.71
C LEU A 238 0.12 2.88 1.38
N ILE A 239 -0.15 3.16 2.65
CA ILE A 239 -1.18 2.44 3.42
C ILE A 239 -2.59 2.97 3.18
N CYS A 240 -2.76 4.24 2.76
CA CYS A 240 -4.07 4.84 2.47
C CYS A 240 -4.49 4.71 0.99
N ASN A 241 -3.78 3.90 0.20
CA ASN A 241 -4.07 3.73 -1.22
C ASN A 241 -5.30 2.83 -1.45
N VAL A 242 -6.46 3.44 -1.71
CA VAL A 242 -7.74 2.75 -1.95
C VAL A 242 -7.68 1.79 -3.13
N GLN A 243 -6.97 2.15 -4.22
CA GLN A 243 -6.79 1.27 -5.38
C GLN A 243 -6.05 -0.02 -4.99
N THR A 244 -5.03 0.09 -4.13
CA THR A 244 -4.28 -1.07 -3.62
C THR A 244 -5.15 -1.95 -2.73
N MET A 245 -6.04 -1.36 -1.93
CA MET A 245 -7.03 -2.09 -1.13
C MET A 245 -8.01 -2.86 -2.03
N GLU A 246 -8.54 -2.23 -3.09
CA GLU A 246 -9.43 -2.86 -4.07
C GLU A 246 -8.77 -4.06 -4.77
N GLU A 247 -7.56 -3.87 -5.30
CA GLU A 247 -6.81 -4.93 -5.96
C GLU A 247 -6.54 -6.13 -5.04
N MET A 248 -6.27 -5.87 -3.76
CA MET A 248 -6.05 -6.93 -2.78
C MET A 248 -7.33 -7.73 -2.51
N MET A 249 -8.48 -7.06 -2.41
CA MET A 249 -9.77 -7.74 -2.24
C MET A 249 -10.10 -8.62 -3.45
N ILE A 250 -9.79 -8.16 -4.66
CA ILE A 250 -9.91 -8.96 -5.88
C ILE A 250 -8.99 -10.20 -5.84
N GLU A 251 -7.75 -10.05 -5.35
CA GLU A 251 -6.82 -11.18 -5.18
C GLU A 251 -7.40 -12.26 -4.24
N MET A 252 -8.04 -11.82 -3.15
CA MET A 252 -8.73 -12.67 -2.17
C MET A 252 -10.11 -13.19 -2.65
N LYS A 253 -10.45 -12.95 -3.92
CA LYS A 253 -11.70 -13.39 -4.60
C LYS A 253 -12.97 -12.69 -4.13
N TYR A 254 -12.86 -11.54 -3.47
CA TYR A 254 -14.01 -10.72 -3.11
C TYR A 254 -14.52 -9.94 -4.33
N ASP A 255 -15.85 -9.91 -4.52
CA ASP A 255 -16.49 -9.25 -5.66
C ASP A 255 -16.75 -7.77 -5.36
N THR A 256 -15.75 -6.94 -5.62
CA THR A 256 -15.83 -5.48 -5.45
C THR A 256 -16.81 -4.81 -6.41
N LYS A 257 -17.19 -5.46 -7.53
CA LYS A 257 -18.18 -4.90 -8.48
C LYS A 257 -19.59 -5.05 -7.94
N LYS A 258 -19.91 -6.22 -7.38
CA LYS A 258 -21.22 -6.49 -6.77
C LYS A 258 -21.37 -5.86 -5.39
N ALA A 259 -20.30 -5.82 -4.59
CA ALA A 259 -20.29 -5.19 -3.28
C ALA A 259 -19.09 -4.22 -3.14
N PRO A 260 -19.23 -2.97 -3.63
CA PRO A 260 -18.19 -1.95 -3.54
C PRO A 260 -17.74 -1.70 -2.10
N LEU A 261 -16.44 -1.55 -1.88
CA LEU A 261 -15.85 -1.44 -0.54
C LEU A 261 -16.39 -0.24 0.24
N GLY A 262 -16.70 0.88 -0.43
CA GLY A 262 -17.27 2.07 0.21
C GLY A 262 -18.71 1.93 0.72
N LYS A 263 -19.41 0.84 0.36
CA LYS A 263 -20.75 0.50 0.84
C LYS A 263 -20.73 -0.67 1.84
N LEU A 264 -19.57 -1.26 2.08
CA LEU A 264 -19.41 -2.31 3.06
C LEU A 264 -19.66 -1.75 4.46
N THR A 265 -20.38 -2.51 5.29
CA THR A 265 -20.70 -2.10 6.66
C THR A 265 -20.17 -3.11 7.67
N ALA A 266 -19.82 -2.64 8.86
CA ALA A 266 -19.48 -3.50 10.00
C ALA A 266 -20.56 -4.58 10.28
N ALA A 267 -21.84 -4.25 10.08
CA ALA A 267 -22.95 -5.20 10.24
C ALA A 267 -22.88 -6.35 9.21
N GLN A 268 -22.53 -6.05 7.96
CA GLN A 268 -22.35 -7.06 6.92
C GLN A 268 -21.15 -7.97 7.23
N ILE A 269 -20.03 -7.41 7.72
CA ILE A 269 -18.85 -8.19 8.12
C ILE A 269 -19.18 -9.13 9.30
N LYS A 270 -19.88 -8.61 10.31
CA LYS A 270 -20.41 -9.40 11.43
C LYS A 270 -21.32 -10.53 10.95
N ALA A 271 -22.21 -10.25 10.00
CA ALA A 271 -23.06 -11.26 9.39
C ALA A 271 -22.24 -12.32 8.62
N GLY A 272 -21.12 -11.93 8.00
CA GLY A 272 -20.15 -12.85 7.42
C GLY A 272 -19.55 -13.82 8.43
N TYR A 273 -19.09 -13.32 9.58
CA TYR A 273 -18.55 -14.16 10.66
C TYR A 273 -19.58 -15.15 11.19
N GLN A 274 -20.83 -14.72 11.38
CA GLN A 274 -21.92 -15.60 11.80
C GLN A 274 -22.15 -16.76 10.81
N SER A 275 -22.02 -16.51 9.50
CA SER A 275 -22.10 -17.58 8.50
C SER A 275 -20.88 -18.51 8.56
N LEU A 276 -19.68 -17.98 8.77
CA LEU A 276 -18.49 -18.82 9.00
C LEU A 276 -18.62 -19.70 10.25
N LYS A 277 -19.27 -19.21 11.31
CA LYS A 277 -19.58 -20.02 12.51
C LYS A 277 -20.48 -21.22 12.17
N LYS A 278 -21.48 -21.05 11.31
CA LYS A 278 -22.33 -22.16 10.83
C LYS A 278 -21.54 -23.19 10.04
N ILE A 279 -20.62 -22.73 9.18
CA ILE A 279 -19.70 -23.60 8.43
C ILE A 279 -18.80 -24.38 9.39
N GLU A 280 -18.23 -23.71 10.38
CA GLU A 280 -17.40 -24.33 11.43
C GLU A 280 -18.16 -25.43 12.17
N ASP A 281 -19.42 -25.18 12.55
CA ASP A 281 -20.25 -26.18 13.24
C ASP A 281 -20.55 -27.39 12.35
N CYS A 282 -20.73 -27.20 11.03
CA CYS A 282 -20.84 -28.30 10.07
C CYS A 282 -19.56 -29.13 9.97
N ILE A 283 -18.39 -28.46 9.83
CA ILE A 283 -17.07 -29.12 9.76
C ILE A 283 -16.83 -29.95 11.02
N ARG A 284 -17.10 -29.37 12.21
CA ARG A 284 -16.90 -30.04 13.50
C ARG A 284 -17.81 -31.25 13.69
N ALA A 285 -19.02 -31.19 13.14
CA ALA A 285 -19.97 -32.31 13.16
C ALA A 285 -19.71 -33.36 12.06
N GLY A 286 -18.68 -33.18 11.22
CA GLY A 286 -18.40 -34.06 10.08
C GLY A 286 -19.50 -34.04 9.01
N GLN A 287 -20.28 -32.96 8.93
CA GLN A 287 -21.38 -32.81 7.98
C GLN A 287 -20.89 -32.15 6.70
N HIS A 288 -20.76 -32.93 5.62
CA HIS A 288 -20.27 -32.45 4.31
C HIS A 288 -21.34 -32.41 3.21
N GLY A 289 -22.59 -32.73 3.55
CA GLY A 289 -23.71 -32.76 2.61
C GLY A 289 -24.43 -31.42 2.46
N ARG A 290 -25.75 -31.48 2.39
CA ARG A 290 -26.63 -30.33 2.16
C ARG A 290 -26.44 -29.19 3.17
N ALA A 291 -26.27 -29.50 4.46
CA ALA A 291 -26.11 -28.49 5.51
C ALA A 291 -24.88 -27.59 5.28
N LEU A 292 -23.74 -28.19 4.91
CA LEU A 292 -22.52 -27.43 4.61
C LEU A 292 -22.67 -26.58 3.34
N LEU A 293 -23.31 -27.14 2.31
CA LEU A 293 -23.59 -26.41 1.07
C LEU A 293 -24.47 -25.18 1.33
N GLU A 294 -25.54 -25.33 2.11
CA GLU A 294 -26.42 -24.22 2.50
C GLU A 294 -25.66 -23.15 3.32
N ALA A 295 -24.83 -23.57 4.27
CA ALA A 295 -23.99 -22.64 5.06
C ALA A 295 -22.96 -21.89 4.19
N CYS A 296 -22.31 -22.57 3.23
CA CYS A 296 -21.40 -21.95 2.28
C CYS A 296 -22.13 -20.96 1.36
N ASN A 297 -23.29 -21.33 0.84
CA ASN A 297 -24.11 -20.44 0.02
C ASN A 297 -24.55 -19.20 0.80
N GLU A 298 -24.93 -19.35 2.06
CA GLU A 298 -25.26 -18.22 2.94
C GLU A 298 -24.05 -17.29 3.13
N PHE A 299 -22.86 -17.83 3.35
CA PHE A 299 -21.63 -17.04 3.45
C PHE A 299 -21.34 -16.26 2.15
N TYR A 300 -21.34 -16.93 0.99
CA TYR A 300 -21.07 -16.29 -0.30
C TYR A 300 -22.14 -15.29 -0.74
N THR A 301 -23.36 -15.43 -0.21
CA THR A 301 -24.43 -14.43 -0.42
C THR A 301 -24.15 -13.17 0.40
N ARG A 302 -23.75 -13.32 1.67
CA ARG A 302 -23.46 -12.18 2.57
C ARG A 302 -22.15 -11.48 2.20
N ILE A 303 -21.16 -12.24 1.78
CA ILE A 303 -19.82 -11.79 1.40
C ILE A 303 -19.58 -12.19 -0.06
N PRO A 304 -19.94 -11.32 -1.02
CA PRO A 304 -19.86 -11.65 -2.43
C PRO A 304 -18.45 -12.02 -2.87
N HIS A 305 -18.35 -13.10 -3.65
CA HIS A 305 -17.10 -13.58 -4.22
C HIS A 305 -17.21 -13.69 -5.74
N ASP A 306 -16.10 -13.42 -6.44
CA ASP A 306 -15.99 -13.61 -7.88
C ASP A 306 -15.22 -14.90 -8.18
N PHE A 307 -15.97 -15.92 -8.61
CA PHE A 307 -15.44 -17.21 -9.06
C PHE A 307 -15.48 -17.36 -10.59
N GLY A 308 -15.88 -16.32 -11.33
CA GLY A 308 -16.21 -16.39 -12.74
C GLY A 308 -17.35 -17.38 -13.01
N LEU A 309 -17.15 -18.27 -13.98
CA LEU A 309 -18.13 -19.32 -14.34
C LEU A 309 -17.98 -20.61 -13.52
N ARG A 310 -17.03 -20.66 -12.58
CA ARG A 310 -16.81 -21.85 -11.75
C ARG A 310 -17.82 -21.90 -10.61
N THR A 311 -18.23 -23.11 -10.27
CA THR A 311 -19.03 -23.36 -9.08
C THR A 311 -18.28 -22.85 -7.83
N PRO A 312 -18.92 -22.08 -6.95
CA PRO A 312 -18.33 -21.68 -5.68
C PRO A 312 -17.83 -22.91 -4.90
N PRO A 313 -16.57 -22.91 -4.42
CA PRO A 313 -16.01 -24.04 -3.70
C PRO A 313 -16.65 -24.20 -2.32
N LEU A 314 -16.71 -25.43 -1.80
CA LEU A 314 -17.11 -25.67 -0.40
C LEU A 314 -15.96 -25.34 0.54
N ILE A 315 -16.27 -24.64 1.63
CA ILE A 315 -15.34 -24.39 2.74
C ILE A 315 -15.46 -25.58 3.70
N HIS A 316 -14.52 -26.51 3.67
CA HIS A 316 -14.66 -27.80 4.38
C HIS A 316 -13.43 -28.16 5.23
N THR A 317 -12.38 -27.35 5.19
CA THR A 317 -11.18 -27.51 6.03
C THR A 317 -10.98 -26.32 6.97
N GLU A 318 -10.27 -26.53 8.08
CA GLU A 318 -9.89 -25.45 9.00
C GLU A 318 -9.03 -24.38 8.32
N LYS A 319 -8.17 -24.80 7.37
CA LYS A 319 -7.36 -23.86 6.58
C LYS A 319 -8.22 -22.94 5.73
N GLU A 320 -9.18 -23.47 4.97
CA GLU A 320 -10.07 -22.65 4.16
C GLU A 320 -10.92 -21.70 5.03
N LEU A 321 -11.34 -22.17 6.21
CA LEU A 321 -12.05 -21.34 7.18
C LEU A 321 -11.18 -20.19 7.69
N SER A 322 -9.92 -20.46 8.05
CA SER A 322 -8.95 -19.45 8.46
C SER A 322 -8.66 -18.43 7.33
N ASP A 323 -8.53 -18.90 6.09
CA ASP A 323 -8.35 -18.03 4.92
C ASP A 323 -9.58 -17.08 4.73
N LYS A 324 -10.79 -17.52 5.07
CA LYS A 324 -12.01 -16.66 5.05
C LYS A 324 -12.13 -15.75 6.26
N VAL A 325 -11.63 -16.15 7.43
CA VAL A 325 -11.50 -15.26 8.58
C VAL A 325 -10.56 -14.10 8.24
N GLN A 326 -9.39 -14.38 7.65
CA GLN A 326 -8.44 -13.35 7.21
C GLN A 326 -9.05 -12.38 6.18
N LEU A 327 -9.94 -12.87 5.30
CA LEU A 327 -10.70 -12.00 4.39
C LEU A 327 -11.60 -11.03 5.16
N LEU A 328 -12.35 -11.51 6.15
CA LEU A 328 -13.24 -10.66 6.93
C LEU A 328 -12.49 -9.66 7.82
N GLU A 329 -11.32 -10.03 8.34
CA GLU A 329 -10.42 -9.12 9.07
C GLU A 329 -9.95 -7.99 8.15
N ALA A 330 -9.45 -8.33 6.97
CA ALA A 330 -9.01 -7.33 5.99
C ALA A 330 -10.14 -6.41 5.52
N LEU A 331 -11.34 -6.96 5.29
CA LEU A 331 -12.53 -6.19 4.98
C LEU A 331 -12.91 -5.21 6.11
N GLY A 332 -12.72 -5.61 7.37
CA GLY A 332 -12.93 -4.74 8.54
C GLY A 332 -11.94 -3.59 8.61
N ASP A 333 -10.67 -3.86 8.39
CA ASP A 333 -9.64 -2.81 8.37
C ASP A 333 -9.81 -1.85 7.18
N ILE A 334 -10.23 -2.36 6.02
CA ILE A 334 -10.57 -1.54 4.85
C ILE A 334 -11.79 -0.67 5.12
N GLU A 335 -12.83 -1.18 5.79
CA GLU A 335 -14.01 -0.40 6.15
C GLU A 335 -13.66 0.81 7.03
N ILE A 336 -12.77 0.58 8.00
CA ILE A 336 -12.17 1.64 8.82
C ILE A 336 -11.36 2.60 7.95
N ALA A 337 -10.49 2.08 7.09
CA ALA A 337 -9.63 2.89 6.25
C ALA A 337 -10.42 3.81 5.31
N ILE A 338 -11.47 3.30 4.68
CA ILE A 338 -12.33 4.10 3.79
C ILE A 338 -13.05 5.20 4.57
N LYS A 339 -13.51 4.93 5.80
CA LYS A 339 -14.09 5.98 6.65
C LYS A 339 -13.06 7.04 7.04
N LEU A 340 -11.83 6.62 7.30
CA LEU A 340 -10.73 7.47 7.76
C LEU A 340 -10.17 8.37 6.65
N VAL A 341 -10.14 7.86 5.42
CA VAL A 341 -9.66 8.56 4.20
C VAL A 341 -10.71 9.51 3.62
N LYS A 342 -11.95 9.53 4.14
CA LYS A 342 -12.95 10.54 3.75
C LYS A 342 -12.50 11.92 4.20
N THR A 343 -11.86 12.64 3.29
CA THR A 343 -11.38 14.01 3.50
C THR A 343 -12.53 14.98 3.72
N GLU A 344 -12.33 15.93 4.63
CA GLU A 344 -13.25 17.05 4.79
C GLU A 344 -13.08 17.99 3.59
N LEU A 345 -14.15 18.14 2.78
CA LEU A 345 -14.15 18.90 1.53
C LEU A 345 -13.75 20.38 1.66
N GLN A 346 -13.73 20.93 2.89
CA GLN A 346 -13.46 22.34 3.17
C GLN A 346 -12.30 22.56 4.16
N SER A 347 -11.49 21.54 4.43
CA SER A 347 -10.36 21.69 5.36
C SER A 347 -9.15 22.38 4.69
N PRO A 348 -8.48 23.33 5.38
CA PRO A 348 -7.22 23.92 4.92
C PRO A 348 -6.01 22.99 5.10
N GLU A 349 -6.21 21.78 5.65
CA GLU A 349 -5.16 20.80 5.91
C GLU A 349 -4.93 19.91 4.67
N HIS A 350 -3.67 19.56 4.38
CA HIS A 350 -3.36 18.65 3.29
C HIS A 350 -3.94 17.24 3.55
N PRO A 351 -4.46 16.50 2.54
CA PRO A 351 -5.14 15.22 2.77
C PRO A 351 -4.32 14.15 3.49
N LEU A 352 -3.00 14.10 3.30
CA LEU A 352 -2.13 13.14 4.01
C LEU A 352 -2.05 13.46 5.51
N ASP A 353 -2.04 14.74 5.86
CA ASP A 353 -1.95 15.25 7.22
C ASP A 353 -3.26 14.96 7.95
N GLN A 354 -4.41 15.14 7.27
CA GLN A 354 -5.72 14.69 7.76
C GLN A 354 -5.73 13.18 8.02
N CYS A 355 -5.28 12.37 7.05
CA CYS A 355 -5.21 10.92 7.21
C CYS A 355 -4.33 10.54 8.40
N TYR A 356 -3.13 11.11 8.50
CA TYR A 356 -2.19 10.88 9.59
C TYR A 356 -2.78 11.24 10.95
N ARG A 357 -3.39 12.43 11.07
CA ARG A 357 -4.07 12.88 12.29
C ARG A 357 -5.17 11.91 12.71
N ASN A 358 -5.99 11.44 11.77
CA ASN A 358 -7.07 10.50 12.05
C ASN A 358 -6.57 9.10 12.46
N LEU A 359 -5.29 8.76 12.27
CA LEU A 359 -4.72 7.53 12.83
C LEU A 359 -4.60 7.61 14.36
N HIS A 360 -4.58 8.80 14.97
CA HIS A 360 -4.33 8.96 16.42
C HIS A 360 -3.11 8.13 16.87
N CYS A 361 -2.06 8.15 16.06
CA CYS A 361 -0.88 7.31 16.21
C CYS A 361 0.32 8.05 15.62
N THR A 362 1.27 8.37 16.47
CA THR A 362 2.47 9.09 16.04
C THR A 362 3.45 8.13 15.38
N LEU A 363 4.02 8.54 14.25
CA LEU A 363 5.02 7.78 13.49
C LEU A 363 6.26 8.67 13.30
N HIS A 364 7.28 8.46 14.13
CA HIS A 364 8.53 9.21 14.04
C HIS A 364 9.57 8.40 13.26
N PRO A 365 10.04 8.85 12.09
CA PRO A 365 11.07 8.14 11.37
C PRO A 365 12.37 8.06 12.17
N LEU A 366 12.97 6.87 12.20
CA LEU A 366 14.27 6.66 12.84
C LEU A 366 15.41 7.06 11.90
N ASP A 367 16.51 7.53 12.49
CA ASP A 367 17.77 7.68 11.78
C ASP A 367 18.38 6.30 11.51
N HIS A 368 18.88 6.08 10.30
CA HIS A 368 19.51 4.81 9.91
C HIS A 368 20.81 4.56 10.69
N GLU A 369 21.45 5.61 11.19
CA GLU A 369 22.65 5.53 12.03
C GLU A 369 22.33 5.33 13.53
N SER A 370 21.05 5.35 13.92
CA SER A 370 20.66 5.17 15.33
C SER A 370 20.94 3.75 15.84
N HIS A 371 21.11 3.64 17.15
CA HIS A 371 21.30 2.35 17.82
C HIS A 371 20.07 1.46 17.63
N GLU A 372 18.87 2.04 17.75
CA GLU A 372 17.58 1.39 17.55
C GLU A 372 17.49 0.79 16.14
N PHE A 373 17.77 1.57 15.09
CA PHE A 373 17.73 1.09 13.71
C PHE A 373 18.71 -0.06 13.48
N THR A 374 19.93 0.06 14.02
CA THR A 374 20.96 -0.99 13.93
C THR A 374 20.50 -2.29 14.58
N VAL A 375 19.95 -2.22 15.80
CA VAL A 375 19.44 -3.37 16.54
C VAL A 375 18.25 -4.01 15.82
N ILE A 376 17.31 -3.19 15.34
CA ILE A 376 16.11 -3.66 14.62
C ILE A 376 16.51 -4.34 13.31
N SER A 377 17.46 -3.78 12.57
CA SER A 377 18.01 -4.37 11.35
C SER A 377 18.70 -5.71 11.65
N GLN A 378 19.52 -5.78 12.70
CA GLN A 378 20.12 -7.03 13.14
C GLN A 378 19.07 -8.07 13.56
N TYR A 379 18.02 -7.65 14.27
CA TYR A 379 16.94 -8.54 14.69
C TYR A 379 16.18 -9.11 13.48
N LEU A 380 15.86 -8.24 12.50
CA LEU A 380 15.21 -8.63 11.24
C LEU A 380 16.01 -9.71 10.51
N GLN A 381 17.33 -9.51 10.35
CA GLN A 381 18.19 -10.42 9.59
C GLN A 381 18.52 -11.71 10.35
N SER A 382 18.93 -11.59 11.62
CA SER A 382 19.36 -12.74 12.44
C SER A 382 18.23 -13.73 12.71
N THR A 383 16.97 -13.28 12.65
CA THR A 383 15.79 -14.12 12.84
C THR A 383 15.01 -14.41 11.56
N HIS A 384 15.63 -14.18 10.39
CA HIS A 384 15.11 -14.70 9.13
C HIS A 384 15.25 -16.22 9.12
N ALA A 385 14.12 -16.90 9.27
CA ALA A 385 14.08 -18.33 9.46
C ALA A 385 14.62 -19.11 8.23
N PRO A 386 15.47 -20.13 8.43
CA PRO A 386 16.14 -20.83 7.33
C PRO A 386 15.21 -21.66 6.45
N THR A 387 13.95 -21.87 6.82
CA THR A 387 12.94 -22.53 5.97
C THR A 387 12.24 -21.58 5.00
N HIS A 388 12.37 -20.26 5.17
CA HIS A 388 11.73 -19.24 4.31
C HIS A 388 12.76 -18.66 3.34
N ARG A 389 13.20 -19.46 2.36
CA ARG A 389 14.31 -19.11 1.45
C ARG A 389 13.86 -18.52 0.11
N ASP A 390 12.56 -18.41 -0.10
CA ASP A 390 11.94 -17.89 -1.31
C ASP A 390 12.12 -16.36 -1.47
N TYR A 391 12.47 -15.67 -0.38
CA TYR A 391 12.81 -14.25 -0.39
C TYR A 391 13.88 -13.90 0.66
N SER A 392 14.54 -12.77 0.46
CA SER A 392 15.25 -12.03 1.53
C SER A 392 14.52 -10.72 1.84
N MET A 393 14.88 -10.06 2.94
CA MET A 393 14.26 -8.80 3.36
C MET A 393 15.31 -7.70 3.49
N THR A 394 15.02 -6.52 2.91
CA THR A 394 15.81 -5.29 3.10
C THR A 394 14.99 -4.31 3.93
N LEU A 395 15.55 -3.82 5.04
CA LEU A 395 14.93 -2.73 5.80
C LEU A 395 15.14 -1.42 5.04
N LEU A 396 14.06 -0.78 4.60
CA LEU A 396 14.09 0.50 3.90
C LEU A 396 14.02 1.68 4.87
N GLU A 397 13.03 1.64 5.76
CA GLU A 397 12.78 2.68 6.76
C GLU A 397 12.24 2.03 8.03
N ALA A 398 12.47 2.65 9.18
CA ALA A 398 11.82 2.27 10.43
C ALA A 398 11.21 3.52 11.08
N PHE A 399 10.06 3.35 11.70
CA PHE A 399 9.33 4.41 12.37
C PHE A 399 9.09 3.99 13.82
N GLU A 400 9.44 4.82 14.79
CA GLU A 400 8.91 4.68 16.15
C GLU A 400 7.42 4.95 16.13
N VAL A 401 6.66 4.05 16.77
CA VAL A 401 5.21 4.08 16.87
C VAL A 401 4.84 4.48 18.29
N GLU A 402 3.96 5.46 18.41
CA GLU A 402 3.32 5.83 19.67
C GLU A 402 1.82 5.93 19.45
N LYS A 403 1.11 4.87 19.84
CA LYS A 403 -0.35 4.84 19.78
C LYS A 403 -0.94 5.48 21.02
N GLU A 404 -1.87 6.41 20.82
CA GLU A 404 -2.59 7.09 21.90
C GLU A 404 -3.27 6.06 22.83
N GLY A 405 -3.03 6.18 24.14
CA GLY A 405 -3.62 5.33 25.18
C GLY A 405 -2.93 3.98 25.44
N GLU A 406 -2.10 3.47 24.52
CA GLU A 406 -1.43 2.17 24.73
C GLU A 406 -0.42 2.22 25.88
N LYS A 407 0.33 3.32 26.01
CA LYS A 407 1.34 3.47 27.07
C LYS A 407 0.71 3.42 28.46
N GLU A 408 -0.42 4.10 28.64
CA GLU A 408 -1.13 4.17 29.92
C GLU A 408 -1.85 2.85 30.25
N ALA A 409 -2.34 2.16 29.24
CA ALA A 409 -3.04 0.88 29.40
C ALA A 409 -2.09 -0.31 29.58
N PHE A 410 -0.82 -0.17 29.18
CA PHE A 410 0.14 -1.28 29.10
C PHE A 410 0.44 -1.90 30.47
N ARG A 411 0.43 -3.24 30.52
CA ARG A 411 0.71 -4.05 31.72
C ARG A 411 2.19 -4.12 32.04
N GLU A 412 2.79 -2.99 32.44
CA GLU A 412 4.20 -2.91 32.87
C GLU A 412 4.52 -3.77 34.11
N ASP A 413 3.49 -4.12 34.90
CA ASP A 413 3.61 -4.97 36.09
C ASP A 413 3.93 -6.44 35.76
N LEU A 414 3.65 -6.89 34.53
CA LEU A 414 3.89 -8.27 34.12
C LEU A 414 5.36 -8.49 33.73
N PRO A 415 5.98 -9.60 34.17
CA PRO A 415 7.34 -9.95 33.76
C PRO A 415 7.36 -10.45 32.30
N ASN A 416 8.54 -10.83 31.82
CA ASN A 416 8.73 -11.43 30.49
C ASN A 416 8.23 -10.51 29.36
N ARG A 417 8.66 -9.25 29.40
CA ARG A 417 8.38 -8.27 28.35
C ARG A 417 9.34 -8.46 27.18
N MET A 418 8.81 -8.89 26.04
CA MET A 418 9.59 -9.17 24.84
C MET A 418 9.18 -8.23 23.70
N LEU A 419 10.14 -7.86 22.86
CA LEU A 419 9.89 -7.16 21.60
C LEU A 419 9.68 -8.20 20.49
N LEU A 420 8.45 -8.34 20.00
CA LEU A 420 8.06 -9.43 19.09
C LEU A 420 7.44 -8.94 17.79
N TRP A 421 7.54 -9.77 16.75
CA TRP A 421 7.10 -9.47 15.39
C TRP A 421 5.61 -9.75 15.17
N HIS A 422 4.94 -8.81 14.53
CA HIS A 422 3.63 -8.98 13.93
C HIS A 422 3.67 -8.56 12.45
N GLY A 423 3.07 -9.36 11.57
CA GLY A 423 3.00 -9.08 10.15
C GLY A 423 1.57 -9.15 9.66
N SER A 424 1.22 -8.27 8.72
CA SER A 424 -0.13 -8.16 8.17
C SER A 424 -0.08 -7.57 6.77
N ARG A 425 -1.15 -7.80 6.01
CA ARG A 425 -1.31 -7.27 4.64
C ARG A 425 -1.31 -5.75 4.64
N LEU A 426 -0.86 -5.14 3.54
CA LEU A 426 -0.78 -3.68 3.43
C LEU A 426 -2.10 -2.94 3.73
N SER A 427 -3.24 -3.52 3.35
CA SER A 427 -4.58 -2.94 3.57
C SER A 427 -4.96 -2.78 5.03
N ASN A 428 -4.32 -3.54 5.92
CA ASN A 428 -4.74 -3.66 7.31
C ASN A 428 -4.11 -2.59 8.20
N TRP A 429 -3.01 -1.96 7.75
CA TRP A 429 -2.22 -1.06 8.60
C TRP A 429 -2.94 0.21 9.00
N VAL A 430 -3.87 0.73 8.19
CA VAL A 430 -4.70 1.86 8.61
C VAL A 430 -5.58 1.44 9.79
N GLY A 431 -6.20 0.25 9.73
CA GLY A 431 -6.98 -0.31 10.85
C GLY A 431 -6.12 -0.55 12.10
N ILE A 432 -4.96 -1.18 11.95
CA ILE A 432 -4.04 -1.48 13.05
C ILE A 432 -3.50 -0.20 13.70
N LEU A 433 -3.04 0.79 12.93
CA LEU A 433 -2.50 2.03 13.51
C LEU A 433 -3.60 2.91 14.12
N SER A 434 -4.83 2.88 13.58
CA SER A 434 -5.93 3.67 14.12
C SER A 434 -6.61 3.05 15.35
N HIS A 435 -6.70 1.72 15.43
CA HIS A 435 -7.45 1.02 16.49
C HIS A 435 -6.61 0.07 17.35
N GLY A 436 -5.30 -0.05 17.08
CA GLY A 436 -4.43 -1.03 17.71
C GLY A 436 -4.63 -2.44 17.18
N LEU A 437 -3.81 -3.38 17.65
CA LEU A 437 -4.03 -4.81 17.44
C LEU A 437 -5.22 -5.28 18.29
N ARG A 438 -6.19 -5.95 17.66
CA ARG A 438 -7.47 -6.31 18.28
C ARG A 438 -7.63 -7.82 18.36
N ILE A 439 -8.38 -8.25 19.38
CA ILE A 439 -8.85 -9.62 19.48
C ILE A 439 -9.99 -9.82 18.49
N ALA A 440 -10.01 -11.00 17.86
CA ALA A 440 -11.09 -11.41 16.98
C ALA A 440 -12.47 -11.30 17.65
N PRO A 441 -13.51 -10.89 16.92
CA PRO A 441 -14.84 -10.69 17.50
C PRO A 441 -15.46 -12.01 18.01
N PRO A 442 -16.39 -11.97 18.98
CA PRO A 442 -17.04 -13.17 19.55
C PRO A 442 -17.70 -14.08 18.51
N GLU A 443 -18.24 -13.51 17.44
CA GLU A 443 -18.88 -14.21 16.32
C GLU A 443 -17.91 -14.97 15.40
N ALA A 444 -16.61 -14.65 15.41
CA ALA A 444 -15.64 -15.35 14.56
C ALA A 444 -15.53 -16.84 14.96
N PRO A 445 -15.36 -17.76 14.01
CA PRO A 445 -15.14 -19.18 14.32
C PRO A 445 -13.85 -19.35 15.11
N ILE A 446 -13.87 -20.14 16.18
CA ILE A 446 -12.70 -20.32 17.05
C ILE A 446 -11.63 -21.19 16.39
N THR A 447 -12.02 -22.19 15.58
CA THR A 447 -11.08 -23.06 14.86
C THR A 447 -10.36 -22.36 13.71
N GLY A 448 -10.74 -21.12 13.38
CA GLY A 448 -9.95 -20.26 12.51
C GLY A 448 -8.64 -19.76 13.15
N TYR A 449 -8.47 -19.96 14.47
CA TYR A 449 -7.35 -19.46 15.26
C TYR A 449 -6.64 -20.61 15.99
N MET A 450 -5.35 -20.81 15.69
CA MET A 450 -4.56 -21.97 16.14
C MET A 450 -4.50 -22.13 17.68
N PHE A 451 -4.45 -21.02 18.40
CA PHE A 451 -4.37 -20.94 19.87
C PHE A 451 -5.48 -20.06 20.46
N GLY A 452 -6.64 -20.01 19.79
CA GLY A 452 -7.79 -19.22 20.22
C GLY A 452 -7.70 -17.74 19.85
N LYS A 453 -8.68 -16.96 20.29
CA LYS A 453 -8.84 -15.56 19.89
C LYS A 453 -7.93 -14.65 20.72
N GLY A 454 -6.70 -14.48 20.25
CA GLY A 454 -5.74 -13.56 20.84
C GLY A 454 -4.99 -12.76 19.79
N ILE A 455 -4.00 -12.00 20.23
CA ILE A 455 -3.08 -11.25 19.38
C ILE A 455 -1.80 -12.09 19.22
N TYR A 456 -1.47 -12.42 17.99
CA TYR A 456 -0.40 -13.35 17.64
C TYR A 456 0.90 -12.62 17.29
N PHE A 457 2.00 -13.13 17.82
CA PHE A 457 3.36 -12.65 17.59
C PHE A 457 4.34 -13.80 17.37
N ALA A 458 5.47 -13.51 16.74
CA ALA A 458 6.59 -14.43 16.59
C ALA A 458 7.91 -13.79 17.04
N ASP A 459 8.85 -14.62 17.48
CA ASP A 459 10.25 -14.23 17.70
C ASP A 459 11.09 -14.30 16.41
N MET A 460 10.57 -14.94 15.36
CA MET A 460 11.18 -15.07 14.04
C MET A 460 10.58 -14.07 13.03
N SER A 461 11.41 -13.18 12.48
CA SER A 461 10.97 -12.12 11.57
C SER A 461 10.23 -12.66 10.34
N SER A 462 10.79 -13.65 9.65
CA SER A 462 10.19 -14.18 8.41
C SER A 462 8.93 -15.01 8.66
N LYS A 463 8.68 -15.50 9.89
CA LYS A 463 7.40 -16.13 10.24
C LYS A 463 6.28 -15.09 10.20
N SER A 464 6.49 -13.93 10.80
CA SER A 464 5.54 -12.82 10.71
C SER A 464 5.50 -12.21 9.31
N ALA A 465 6.64 -12.12 8.60
CA ALA A 465 6.70 -11.57 7.24
C ALA A 465 5.88 -12.34 6.20
N ASN A 466 5.68 -13.66 6.38
CA ASN A 466 4.79 -14.43 5.52
C ASN A 466 3.33 -13.93 5.57
N TYR A 467 2.90 -13.32 6.68
CA TYR A 467 1.56 -12.72 6.81
C TYR A 467 1.43 -11.34 6.14
N CYS A 468 2.53 -10.79 5.60
CA CYS A 468 2.45 -9.59 4.75
C CYS A 468 1.87 -9.90 3.36
N PHE A 469 1.96 -11.17 2.91
CA PHE A 469 1.58 -11.61 1.56
C PHE A 469 2.19 -10.72 0.46
N ALA A 470 3.43 -10.29 0.64
CA ALA A 470 4.18 -9.59 -0.40
C ALA A 470 4.38 -10.49 -1.62
N SER A 471 4.56 -9.89 -2.80
CA SER A 471 4.80 -10.61 -4.05
C SER A 471 5.85 -9.92 -4.90
N ARG A 472 6.27 -10.53 -6.01
CA ARG A 472 7.19 -9.89 -6.97
C ARG A 472 6.65 -8.56 -7.51
N VAL A 473 5.33 -8.46 -7.69
CA VAL A 473 4.66 -7.25 -8.19
C VAL A 473 4.49 -6.22 -7.08
N LYS A 474 4.13 -6.68 -5.87
CA LYS A 474 3.94 -5.86 -4.67
C LYS A 474 4.98 -6.25 -3.63
N ASN A 475 6.22 -5.82 -3.83
CA ASN A 475 7.38 -6.26 -3.07
C ASN A 475 7.68 -5.41 -1.82
N THR A 476 6.90 -4.37 -1.56
CA THR A 476 7.00 -3.59 -0.31
C THR A 476 5.95 -4.09 0.66
N GLY A 477 6.34 -4.38 1.89
CA GLY A 477 5.43 -4.71 2.99
C GLY A 477 5.86 -4.02 4.28
N LEU A 478 5.03 -4.16 5.31
CA LEU A 478 5.33 -3.61 6.63
C LEU A 478 5.39 -4.74 7.67
N LEU A 479 6.29 -4.59 8.64
CA LEU A 479 6.33 -5.41 9.85
C LEU A 479 6.27 -4.52 11.07
N LEU A 480 5.59 -5.00 12.10
CA LEU A 480 5.46 -4.32 13.38
C LEU A 480 6.26 -5.06 14.44
N LEU A 481 7.02 -4.31 15.23
CA LEU A 481 7.57 -4.73 16.51
C LEU A 481 6.77 -4.08 17.63
N SER A 482 6.29 -4.92 18.54
CA SER A 482 5.55 -4.48 19.72
C SER A 482 6.19 -5.02 20.98
N GLU A 483 6.15 -4.24 22.06
CA GLU A 483 6.40 -4.74 23.41
C GLU A 483 5.22 -5.59 23.81
N VAL A 484 5.48 -6.84 24.17
CA VAL A 484 4.48 -7.81 24.57
C VAL A 484 4.79 -8.26 25.99
N ALA A 485 3.90 -7.90 26.91
CA ALA A 485 3.97 -8.29 28.31
C ALA A 485 3.42 -9.72 28.47
N LEU A 486 4.27 -10.72 28.21
CA LEU A 486 3.85 -12.13 28.16
C LEU A 486 3.51 -12.68 29.54
N GLY A 487 4.10 -12.16 30.61
CA GLY A 487 3.99 -12.74 31.95
C GLY A 487 4.43 -14.20 31.97
N GLN A 488 3.74 -15.01 32.77
CA GLN A 488 3.88 -16.46 32.71
C GLN A 488 3.16 -17.03 31.47
N CYS A 489 3.89 -17.80 30.67
CA CYS A 489 3.37 -18.44 29.46
C CYS A 489 2.78 -19.83 29.76
N ASN A 490 1.65 -20.14 29.12
CA ASN A 490 1.15 -21.49 28.98
C ASN A 490 1.76 -22.13 27.73
N GLU A 491 2.68 -23.06 27.93
CA GLU A 491 3.43 -23.67 26.83
C GLU A 491 2.66 -24.86 26.24
N LEU A 492 2.47 -24.87 24.92
CA LEU A 492 1.70 -25.89 24.21
C LEU A 492 2.52 -26.44 23.04
N LEU A 493 2.48 -27.77 22.86
CA LEU A 493 3.17 -28.48 21.77
C LEU A 493 2.35 -28.53 20.47
N GLU A 494 1.03 -28.46 20.59
CA GLU A 494 0.08 -28.61 19.49
C GLU A 494 -0.92 -27.46 19.47
N ALA A 495 -1.46 -27.19 18.28
CA ALA A 495 -2.57 -26.27 18.09
C ALA A 495 -3.75 -26.64 19.00
N ASN A 496 -4.29 -25.64 19.70
CA ASN A 496 -5.49 -25.81 20.49
C ASN A 496 -6.31 -24.52 20.44
N PRO A 497 -7.39 -24.49 19.64
CA PRO A 497 -8.27 -23.31 19.56
C PRO A 497 -8.87 -22.89 20.91
N LYS A 498 -8.87 -23.76 21.92
CA LYS A 498 -9.36 -23.47 23.28
C LYS A 498 -8.25 -23.09 24.27
N ALA A 499 -7.04 -22.77 23.79
CA ALA A 499 -5.88 -22.50 24.64
C ALA A 499 -6.10 -21.40 25.69
N GLU A 500 -6.92 -20.38 25.38
CA GLU A 500 -7.27 -19.32 26.34
C GLU A 500 -7.90 -19.88 27.63
N GLY A 501 -8.78 -20.89 27.51
CA GLY A 501 -9.39 -21.55 28.66
C GLY A 501 -8.42 -22.38 29.50
N LEU A 502 -7.19 -22.60 29.01
CA LEU A 502 -6.15 -23.38 29.68
C LEU A 502 -5.13 -22.50 30.42
N LEU A 503 -5.29 -21.18 30.43
CA LEU A 503 -4.33 -20.27 31.05
C LEU A 503 -4.19 -20.50 32.57
N GLN A 504 -5.28 -20.81 33.28
CA GLN A 504 -5.26 -21.13 34.72
C GLN A 504 -4.43 -20.13 35.58
N GLY A 505 -4.59 -18.83 35.33
CA GLY A 505 -3.84 -17.76 36.02
C GLY A 505 -2.54 -17.34 35.33
N LYS A 506 -2.11 -18.03 34.27
CA LYS A 506 -1.09 -17.57 33.33
C LYS A 506 -1.65 -16.46 32.43
N HIS A 507 -0.76 -15.77 31.71
CA HIS A 507 -1.10 -14.49 31.06
C HIS A 507 -1.03 -14.55 29.53
N SER A 508 -0.34 -15.56 28.98
CA SER A 508 -0.16 -15.73 27.55
C SER A 508 -0.02 -17.21 27.20
N THR A 509 -0.17 -17.56 25.93
CA THR A 509 0.14 -18.88 25.38
C THR A 509 1.43 -18.80 24.57
N LYS A 510 2.28 -19.82 24.70
CA LYS A 510 3.47 -19.99 23.86
C LYS A 510 3.37 -21.33 23.12
N GLY A 511 3.13 -21.27 21.81
CA GLY A 511 3.27 -22.43 20.93
C GLY A 511 4.76 -22.74 20.78
N LEU A 512 5.17 -23.92 21.24
CA LEU A 512 6.58 -24.32 21.29
C LEU A 512 7.07 -24.81 19.92
N GLY A 513 8.03 -24.09 19.35
CA GLY A 513 8.64 -24.42 18.05
C GLY A 513 9.97 -25.18 18.19
N LYS A 514 10.27 -26.03 17.19
CA LYS A 514 11.55 -26.76 17.07
C LYS A 514 12.76 -25.84 17.05
N MET A 515 12.65 -24.70 16.39
CA MET A 515 13.73 -23.73 16.25
C MET A 515 13.32 -22.40 16.90
N ALA A 516 14.22 -21.81 17.69
CA ALA A 516 14.01 -20.50 18.29
C ALA A 516 15.33 -19.77 18.57
N PRO A 517 15.33 -18.44 18.70
CA PRO A 517 16.48 -17.70 19.20
C PRO A 517 16.90 -18.17 20.61
N SER A 518 18.20 -18.33 20.83
CA SER A 518 18.74 -18.75 22.13
C SER A 518 18.85 -17.56 23.10
N PRO A 519 18.44 -17.72 24.38
CA PRO A 519 18.59 -16.69 25.40
C PRO A 519 20.02 -16.13 25.55
N ALA A 520 21.04 -16.88 25.16
CA ALA A 520 22.44 -16.46 25.18
C ALA A 520 22.75 -15.26 24.26
N HIS A 521 21.89 -15.00 23.27
CA HIS A 521 22.03 -13.90 22.31
C HIS A 521 21.06 -12.74 22.58
N PHE A 522 20.23 -12.84 23.62
CA PHE A 522 19.23 -11.82 23.90
C PHE A 522 19.90 -10.53 24.35
N ILE A 523 19.36 -9.42 23.86
CA ILE A 523 19.73 -8.08 24.32
C ILE A 523 18.50 -7.37 24.87
N THR A 524 18.70 -6.18 25.42
CA THR A 524 17.60 -5.33 25.90
C THR A 524 17.55 -4.05 25.07
N LEU A 525 16.36 -3.69 24.60
CA LEU A 525 16.09 -2.41 23.96
C LEU A 525 14.92 -1.75 24.69
N ASN A 526 15.16 -0.57 25.27
CA ASN A 526 14.15 0.20 26.01
C ASN A 526 13.40 -0.60 27.10
N GLY A 527 14.11 -1.51 27.78
CA GLY A 527 13.58 -2.33 28.86
C GLY A 527 12.81 -3.57 28.40
N SER A 528 12.79 -3.86 27.10
CA SER A 528 12.17 -5.05 26.53
C SER A 528 13.25 -6.00 26.00
N THR A 529 13.07 -7.31 26.21
CA THR A 529 13.99 -8.33 25.71
C THR A 529 13.83 -8.47 24.20
N VAL A 530 14.94 -8.36 23.46
CA VAL A 530 15.00 -8.58 22.02
C VAL A 530 15.64 -9.95 21.76
N PRO A 531 14.87 -10.95 21.29
CA PRO A 531 15.39 -12.31 21.10
C PRO A 531 16.16 -12.42 19.78
N LEU A 532 17.35 -11.83 19.72
CA LEU A 532 18.21 -11.90 18.54
C LEU A 532 18.60 -13.34 18.19
N GLY A 533 18.68 -13.61 16.90
CA GLY A 533 19.13 -14.91 16.39
C GLY A 533 20.66 -15.09 16.44
N PRO A 534 21.18 -16.15 15.81
CA PRO A 534 20.45 -17.10 14.96
C PRO A 534 19.51 -18.00 15.77
N ALA A 535 18.52 -18.58 15.08
CA ALA A 535 17.70 -19.63 15.68
C ALA A 535 18.51 -20.93 15.80
N SER A 536 18.37 -21.61 16.94
CA SER A 536 18.92 -22.93 17.20
C SER A 536 17.82 -23.94 17.53
N ASP A 537 18.16 -25.22 17.49
CA ASP A 537 17.27 -26.28 17.95
C ASP A 537 16.94 -26.06 19.44
N THR A 538 15.68 -26.28 19.78
CA THR A 538 15.14 -26.15 21.15
C THR A 538 15.03 -27.49 21.86
N GLU A 539 15.34 -28.60 21.17
CA GLU A 539 15.13 -29.98 21.60
C GLU A 539 13.65 -30.34 21.82
N ILE A 540 12.73 -29.46 21.40
CA ILE A 540 11.30 -29.69 21.51
C ILE A 540 10.84 -30.58 20.35
N LEU A 541 10.31 -31.74 20.73
CA LEU A 541 9.67 -32.67 19.82
C LEU A 541 8.33 -33.10 20.38
N ASN A 542 7.30 -33.05 19.55
CA ASN A 542 6.01 -33.61 19.90
C ASN A 542 5.97 -35.10 19.51
N PRO A 543 5.90 -36.05 20.47
CA PRO A 543 5.83 -37.48 20.17
C PRO A 543 4.48 -37.90 19.57
N GLY A 544 3.42 -37.11 19.77
CA GLY A 544 2.05 -37.44 19.39
C GLY A 544 1.61 -36.93 18.01
N GLY A 545 2.45 -36.14 17.32
CA GLY A 545 2.02 -35.50 16.08
C GLY A 545 2.97 -34.44 15.54
N TYR A 546 2.38 -33.43 14.90
CA TYR A 546 3.12 -32.31 14.33
C TYR A 546 3.79 -31.47 15.44
N THR A 547 4.99 -30.97 15.17
CA THR A 547 5.66 -29.99 16.03
C THR A 547 5.82 -28.70 15.23
N LEU A 548 5.47 -27.57 15.81
CA LEU A 548 5.68 -26.25 15.20
C LEU A 548 7.14 -26.08 14.79
N ASN A 549 7.38 -25.44 13.65
CA ASN A 549 8.75 -25.15 13.23
C ASN A 549 9.39 -24.05 14.10
N TYR A 550 8.63 -23.02 14.47
CA TYR A 550 9.08 -21.86 15.23
C TYR A 550 8.04 -21.44 16.25
N ASN A 551 8.47 -20.76 17.31
CA ASN A 551 7.60 -20.31 18.38
C ASN A 551 6.48 -19.39 17.89
N GLU A 552 5.39 -19.38 18.64
CA GLU A 552 4.32 -18.39 18.52
C GLU A 552 3.91 -17.92 19.91
N PHE A 553 3.61 -16.64 20.04
CA PHE A 553 3.22 -16.02 21.31
C PHE A 553 1.86 -15.37 21.14
N ILE A 554 0.96 -15.67 22.07
CA ILE A 554 -0.43 -15.20 22.01
C ILE A 554 -0.80 -14.56 23.33
N VAL A 555 -1.25 -13.31 23.28
CA VAL A 555 -1.86 -12.61 24.41
C VAL A 555 -3.35 -12.40 24.16
N TYR A 556 -4.14 -12.43 25.23
CA TYR A 556 -5.60 -12.39 25.16
C TYR A 556 -6.17 -11.08 25.72
N ASN A 557 -5.33 -10.06 25.85
CA ASN A 557 -5.72 -8.72 26.24
C ASN A 557 -4.86 -7.69 25.48
N PRO A 558 -5.47 -6.69 24.78
CA PRO A 558 -4.72 -5.64 24.09
C PRO A 558 -3.79 -4.84 25.02
N ASN A 559 -4.12 -4.72 26.31
CA ASN A 559 -3.30 -4.03 27.30
C ASN A 559 -1.97 -4.75 27.59
N GLN A 560 -1.75 -5.96 27.08
CA GLN A 560 -0.45 -6.64 27.11
C GLN A 560 0.44 -6.27 25.91
N VAL A 561 -0.03 -5.40 25.02
CA VAL A 561 0.66 -5.01 23.79
C VAL A 561 0.87 -3.51 23.78
N ARG A 562 2.07 -3.10 23.37
CA ARG A 562 2.39 -1.70 23.04
C ARG A 562 3.20 -1.66 21.76
N MET A 563 2.62 -1.09 20.70
CA MET A 563 3.29 -0.93 19.41
C MET A 563 4.49 0.00 19.56
N ARG A 564 5.66 -0.38 19.03
CA ARG A 564 6.90 0.41 19.19
C ARG A 564 7.61 0.75 17.90
N TYR A 565 7.70 -0.17 16.94
CA TYR A 565 8.41 0.12 15.70
C TYR A 565 7.67 -0.47 14.50
N LEU A 566 7.45 0.35 13.47
CA LEU A 566 6.91 -0.08 12.19
C LEU A 566 8.04 -0.04 11.15
N LEU A 567 8.31 -1.17 10.52
CA LEU A 567 9.39 -1.34 9.58
C LEU A 567 8.83 -1.39 8.17
N LYS A 568 9.34 -0.55 7.29
CA LYS A 568 9.10 -0.61 5.85
C LYS A 568 10.13 -1.53 5.23
N ILE A 569 9.68 -2.64 4.66
CA ILE A 569 10.54 -3.73 4.19
C ILE A 569 10.33 -3.92 2.70
N GLN A 570 11.44 -4.11 1.99
CA GLN A 570 11.45 -4.64 0.64
C GLN A 570 11.72 -6.14 0.67
N PHE A 571 10.83 -6.91 0.07
CA PHE A 571 10.95 -8.35 -0.13
C PHE A 571 11.64 -8.63 -1.45
N ASN A 572 12.82 -9.26 -1.40
CA ASN A 572 13.59 -9.63 -2.57
C ASN A 572 13.34 -11.10 -2.90
N PHE A 573 12.33 -11.36 -3.72
CA PHE A 573 11.98 -12.72 -4.14
C PHE A 573 13.02 -13.29 -5.09
N LEU A 574 13.48 -14.50 -4.80
CA LEU A 574 14.35 -15.24 -5.71
C LEU A 574 13.51 -15.87 -6.82
N GLN A 575 14.00 -15.80 -8.06
CA GLN A 575 13.48 -16.63 -9.13
C GLN A 575 14.06 -18.02 -8.99
N LEU A 576 13.39 -18.86 -8.22
CA LEU A 576 13.89 -20.21 -7.93
C LEU A 576 13.79 -21.18 -9.13
N TRP A 577 13.10 -20.78 -10.20
CA TRP A 577 13.05 -21.46 -11.51
C TRP A 577 12.29 -20.59 -12.52
#